data_AF-A0A0P6YA89-F1
#
_entry.id   AF-A0A0P6YA89-F1
#
_cell.length_a   1.000
_cell.length_b   1.000
_cell.length_c   1.000
_cell.angle_alpha   90.00
_cell.angle_beta   90.00
_cell.angle_gamma   90.00
#
_symmetry.space_group_name_H-M   'P 1'
#
loop_
_entity.id
_entity.type
_entity.pdbx_description
1 polymer ?
#
loop_
_entity_poly.entity_id
_entity_poly.type
_entity_poly.pdbx_seq_one_letter_code
_entity_poly.pdbx_strand_id
1 'polypeptide(L)'
;MLRRLLVVGLSIVGGLLLIQHALAGQSTANSAPAMARLGGGTLTPTLALTPTATLTPTAIPTAAPISLDNYLPIVVKAPPPPTATPTPIPTASPIPTATPIPPTSIPPTPTLGTVNPSCDGAASSAAPNYPVAITNVNKAGNPETVTIRNTSNQAVDINNWWICSMTGNQRHAILSGTLAPGQTLVVVSQANGPIWNNTATDPAALYRRDGFQVGYRSQ
;
A
#
# COMPACT_ATOMS: atom_id res chain seq x y z
N MET A 1 17.42 21.46 47.24
CA MET A 1 18.56 20.62 46.84
C MET A 1 18.03 19.27 46.41
N LEU A 2 17.84 19.05 45.10
CA LEU A 2 17.26 17.81 44.58
C LEU A 2 18.34 17.09 43.75
N ARG A 3 18.88 16.00 44.29
CA ARG A 3 19.85 15.13 43.60
C ARG A 3 19.11 14.40 42.48
N ARG A 4 19.51 14.63 41.23
CA ARG A 4 19.06 13.83 40.09
C ARG A 4 19.80 12.50 40.10
N LEU A 5 19.04 11.40 40.17
CA LEU A 5 19.56 10.05 40.10
C LEU A 5 19.92 9.74 38.64
N LEU A 6 21.21 9.56 38.37
CA LEU A 6 21.72 9.08 37.09
C LEU A 6 21.55 7.56 37.06
N VAL A 7 20.65 7.04 36.21
CA VAL A 7 20.55 5.59 35.95
C VAL A 7 21.52 5.27 34.81
N VAL A 8 22.63 4.62 35.14
CA VAL A 8 23.59 4.09 34.17
C VAL A 8 23.21 2.63 33.88
N GLY A 9 22.62 2.36 32.72
CA GLY A 9 22.38 0.99 32.26
C GLY A 9 23.65 0.41 31.66
N LEU A 10 24.25 -0.57 32.32
CA LEU A 10 25.40 -1.33 31.84
C LEU A 10 24.89 -2.58 31.11
N SER A 11 25.16 -2.70 29.81
CA SER A 11 24.91 -3.93 29.05
C SER A 11 26.19 -4.38 28.37
N ILE A 12 26.58 -5.64 28.58
CA ILE A 12 27.76 -6.26 27.99
C ILE A 12 27.28 -7.23 26.93
N VAL A 13 27.48 -6.89 25.66
CA VAL A 13 27.37 -7.84 24.54
C VAL A 13 28.66 -7.74 23.74
N GLY A 14 29.45 -8.82 23.72
CA GLY A 14 30.50 -9.02 22.72
C GLY A 14 31.68 -8.04 22.74
N GLY A 15 32.19 -7.64 23.91
CA GLY A 15 33.57 -7.10 24.02
C GLY A 15 33.83 -5.71 23.41
N LEU A 16 32.81 -4.92 23.09
CA LEU A 16 32.99 -3.52 22.65
C LEU A 16 32.13 -2.58 23.53
N LEU A 17 32.81 -1.73 24.30
CA LEU A 17 32.19 -0.72 25.16
C LEU A 17 31.78 0.50 24.31
N LEU A 18 30.47 0.70 24.10
CA LEU A 18 29.92 1.94 23.55
C LEU A 18 29.31 2.79 24.67
N ILE A 19 29.90 3.96 24.92
CA ILE A 19 29.33 4.98 25.81
C ILE A 19 28.47 5.92 24.95
N GLN A 20 27.14 5.77 25.00
CA GLN A 20 26.23 6.74 24.39
C GLN A 20 25.88 7.85 25.40
N HIS A 21 26.27 9.08 25.09
CA HIS A 21 25.82 10.28 25.81
C HIS A 21 24.56 10.83 25.12
N ALA A 22 23.41 10.77 25.78
CA ALA A 22 22.21 11.46 25.33
C ALA A 22 22.24 12.93 25.80
N LEU A 23 22.38 13.86 24.86
CA LEU A 23 22.29 15.30 25.13
C LEU A 23 20.81 15.70 25.14
N ALA A 24 20.28 16.05 26.32
CA ALA A 24 18.94 16.60 26.47
C ALA A 24 18.91 18.03 25.90
N GLY A 25 18.29 18.22 24.73
CA GLY A 25 18.03 19.52 24.14
C GLY A 25 16.98 20.30 24.93
N GLN A 26 17.37 21.43 25.51
CA GLN A 26 16.47 22.47 26.03
C GLN A 26 16.12 23.42 24.87
N SER A 27 14.83 23.58 24.58
CA SER A 27 14.32 24.65 23.71
C SER A 27 13.94 25.84 24.59
N THR A 28 14.72 26.91 24.52
CA THR A 28 14.31 28.23 25.01
C THR A 28 13.92 29.09 23.81
N ALA A 29 12.66 29.53 23.81
CA ALA A 29 12.15 30.57 22.94
C ALA A 29 12.87 31.90 23.20
N ASN A 30 13.20 32.61 22.13
CA ASN A 30 13.03 34.06 21.93
C ASN A 30 14.03 34.54 20.87
N SER A 31 13.50 35.01 19.74
CA SER A 31 13.93 36.26 19.07
C SER A 31 13.17 36.39 17.74
N ALA A 32 12.16 37.26 17.72
CA ALA A 32 11.86 38.07 16.55
C ALA A 32 12.57 39.43 16.77
N PRO A 33 12.97 40.19 15.73
CA PRO A 33 11.96 40.94 14.97
C PRO A 33 12.23 41.18 13.47
N ALA A 34 11.14 41.64 12.83
CA ALA A 34 11.05 42.63 11.74
C ALA A 34 11.24 42.25 10.26
N MET A 35 10.08 42.22 9.59
CA MET A 35 9.69 42.91 8.35
C MET A 35 10.46 42.69 7.04
N ALA A 36 9.80 42.01 6.10
CA ALA A 36 9.68 42.48 4.72
C ALA A 36 8.35 42.00 4.12
N ARG A 37 7.45 42.96 3.85
CA ARG A 37 6.30 42.79 2.96
C ARG A 37 6.81 42.75 1.52
N LEU A 38 6.30 41.84 0.69
CA LEU A 38 6.15 42.03 -0.76
C LEU A 38 5.22 40.95 -1.36
N GLY A 39 4.14 41.41 -1.98
CA GLY A 39 3.54 40.83 -3.18
C GLY A 39 2.90 39.44 -3.10
N GLY A 40 1.57 39.41 -2.95
CA GLY A 40 0.77 38.28 -3.43
C GLY A 40 0.81 38.23 -4.97
N GLY A 41 1.38 37.15 -5.51
CA GLY A 41 1.38 36.85 -6.93
C GLY A 41 1.03 35.38 -7.13
N THR A 42 -0.22 35.11 -7.49
CA THR A 42 -0.73 33.79 -7.84
C THR A 42 -0.10 33.36 -9.16
N LEU A 43 0.82 32.41 -9.13
CA LEU A 43 1.40 31.82 -10.35
C LEU A 43 0.45 30.74 -10.87
N THR A 44 -0.43 31.12 -11.80
CA THR A 44 -1.15 30.18 -12.68
C THR A 44 -0.18 29.59 -13.70
N PRO A 45 -0.03 28.26 -13.79
CA PRO A 45 0.75 27.64 -14.87
C PRO A 45 -0.08 27.62 -16.16
N THR A 46 0.39 28.36 -17.18
CA THR A 46 -0.15 28.30 -18.55
C THR A 46 0.48 27.13 -19.30
N LEU A 47 -0.33 26.13 -19.67
CA LEU A 47 0.08 25.04 -20.57
C LEU A 47 0.20 25.58 -22.00
N ALA A 48 1.41 25.55 -22.55
CA ALA A 48 1.66 25.87 -23.96
C ALA A 48 1.26 24.68 -24.84
N LEU A 49 0.34 24.90 -25.79
CA LEU A 49 -0.05 23.93 -26.80
C LEU A 49 0.99 23.93 -27.94
N THR A 50 1.53 22.76 -28.26
CA THR A 50 2.46 22.54 -29.37
C THR A 50 1.73 22.60 -30.72
N PRO A 51 2.24 23.31 -31.75
CA PRO A 51 1.58 23.39 -33.04
C PRO A 51 1.70 22.09 -33.84
N THR A 52 0.59 21.65 -34.43
CA THR A 52 0.48 20.51 -35.35
C THR A 52 0.98 20.89 -36.74
N ALA A 53 1.98 20.17 -37.27
CA ALA A 53 2.46 20.38 -38.63
C ALA A 53 1.43 19.90 -39.65
N THR A 54 1.01 20.81 -40.55
CA THR A 54 0.12 20.50 -41.68
C THR A 54 0.97 20.20 -42.91
N LEU A 55 0.85 19.01 -43.48
CA LEU A 55 1.54 18.65 -44.72
C LEU A 55 0.69 19.05 -45.93
N THR A 56 1.22 19.94 -46.77
CA THR A 56 0.58 20.40 -48.00
C THR A 56 0.80 19.35 -49.12
N PRO A 57 -0.25 18.83 -49.76
CA PRO A 57 -0.09 17.87 -50.85
C PRO A 57 0.47 18.55 -52.11
N THR A 58 1.54 17.96 -52.66
CA THR A 58 2.19 18.40 -53.90
C THR A 58 1.35 17.98 -55.12
N ALA A 59 1.11 18.92 -56.04
CA ALA A 59 0.32 18.68 -57.25
C ALA A 59 1.02 17.73 -58.23
N ILE A 60 0.22 16.88 -58.90
CA ILE A 60 0.65 15.91 -59.92
C ILE A 60 0.78 16.63 -61.27
N PRO A 61 1.87 16.44 -62.04
CA PRO A 61 2.02 17.07 -63.35
C PRO A 61 1.11 16.44 -64.41
N THR A 62 0.48 17.30 -65.23
CA THR A 62 -0.37 16.92 -66.36
C THR A 62 0.47 16.46 -67.56
N ALA A 63 0.21 15.27 -68.09
CA ALA A 63 0.90 14.72 -69.27
C ALA A 63 0.35 15.30 -70.59
N ALA A 64 1.25 15.56 -71.55
CA ALA A 64 0.95 16.06 -72.89
C ALA A 64 0.48 14.92 -73.83
N PRO A 65 -0.38 15.21 -74.83
CA PRO A 65 -0.82 14.21 -75.80
C PRO A 65 0.29 13.85 -76.80
N ILE A 66 0.52 12.55 -77.01
CA ILE A 66 1.49 12.00 -77.96
C ILE A 66 0.78 11.58 -79.27
N SER A 67 1.34 12.00 -80.40
CA SER A 67 0.90 11.73 -81.79
C SER A 67 1.30 10.33 -82.26
N LEU A 68 0.46 9.69 -83.08
CA LEU A 68 0.50 8.25 -83.37
C LEU A 68 0.88 7.95 -84.83
N ASP A 69 2.16 8.09 -85.21
CA ASP A 69 2.60 7.85 -86.60
C ASP A 69 3.71 6.80 -86.78
N ASN A 70 4.12 6.04 -85.75
CA ASN A 70 5.16 5.00 -85.94
C ASN A 70 4.87 3.74 -85.12
N TYR A 71 4.39 2.70 -85.80
CA TYR A 71 4.21 1.35 -85.26
C TYR A 71 5.49 0.52 -85.41
N LEU A 72 6.22 0.34 -84.31
CA LEU A 72 7.09 -0.82 -84.10
C LEU A 72 6.33 -1.81 -83.20
N PRO A 73 6.43 -3.14 -83.39
CA PRO A 73 5.83 -4.09 -82.46
C PRO A 73 6.61 -4.05 -81.14
N ILE A 74 6.03 -3.38 -80.14
CA ILE A 74 6.55 -3.40 -78.77
C ILE A 74 6.22 -4.78 -78.20
N VAL A 75 7.24 -5.55 -77.84
CA VAL A 75 7.08 -6.76 -77.01
C VAL A 75 6.68 -6.30 -75.61
N VAL A 76 5.37 -6.25 -75.35
CA VAL A 76 4.82 -5.86 -74.05
C VAL A 76 4.99 -7.03 -73.08
N LYS A 77 5.97 -6.91 -72.17
CA LYS A 77 6.08 -7.81 -71.02
C LYS A 77 4.84 -7.60 -70.14
N ALA A 78 4.10 -8.68 -69.89
CA ALA A 78 2.90 -8.64 -69.05
C ALA A 78 3.23 -8.00 -67.68
N PRO A 79 2.40 -7.05 -67.19
CA PRO A 79 2.58 -6.47 -65.88
C PRO A 79 2.57 -7.57 -64.80
N PRO A 80 3.41 -7.46 -63.75
CA PRO A 80 3.31 -8.38 -62.62
C PRO A 80 1.90 -8.33 -62.04
N PRO A 81 1.35 -9.48 -61.59
CA PRO A 81 0.04 -9.52 -60.98
C PRO A 81 -0.02 -8.56 -59.78
N PRO A 82 -1.15 -7.90 -59.53
CA PRO A 82 -1.27 -6.93 -58.45
C PRO A 82 -1.00 -7.62 -57.11
N THR A 83 0.02 -7.13 -56.41
CA THR A 83 0.30 -7.54 -55.04
C THR A 83 -0.88 -7.09 -54.17
N ALA A 84 -1.51 -8.04 -53.46
CA ALA A 84 -2.61 -7.73 -52.55
C ALA A 84 -2.15 -6.66 -51.54
N THR A 85 -2.80 -5.50 -51.59
CA THR A 85 -2.54 -4.41 -50.65
C THR A 85 -3.13 -4.81 -49.31
N PRO A 86 -2.36 -4.79 -48.20
CA PRO A 86 -2.88 -5.14 -46.89
C PRO A 86 -4.06 -4.21 -46.55
N THR A 87 -5.21 -4.81 -46.25
CA THR A 87 -6.39 -4.09 -45.80
C THR A 87 -6.07 -3.44 -44.45
N PRO A 88 -6.29 -2.13 -44.27
CA PRO A 88 -6.02 -1.47 -43.00
C PRO A 88 -6.83 -2.15 -41.89
N ILE A 89 -6.15 -2.60 -40.84
CA ILE A 89 -6.79 -3.10 -39.61
C ILE A 89 -7.58 -1.94 -39.00
N PRO A 90 -8.86 -2.14 -38.63
CA PRO A 90 -9.65 -1.11 -37.97
C PRO A 90 -8.92 -0.65 -36.72
N THR A 91 -8.55 0.63 -36.69
CA THR A 91 -7.96 1.27 -35.53
C THR A 91 -9.01 1.24 -34.42
N ALA A 92 -8.67 0.60 -33.28
CA ALA A 92 -9.55 0.56 -32.12
C ALA A 92 -9.98 1.99 -31.76
N SER A 93 -11.28 2.21 -31.66
CA SER A 93 -11.85 3.48 -31.21
C SER A 93 -11.27 3.81 -29.82
N PRO A 94 -10.87 5.06 -29.55
CA PRO A 94 -10.31 5.43 -28.26
C PRO A 94 -11.36 5.12 -27.18
N ILE A 95 -11.01 4.21 -26.26
CA ILE A 95 -11.76 4.03 -25.03
C ILE A 95 -11.79 5.39 -24.32
N PRO A 96 -12.97 5.89 -23.89
CA PRO A 96 -13.05 7.13 -23.15
C PRO A 96 -12.16 7.01 -21.92
N THR A 97 -11.11 7.83 -21.87
CA THR A 97 -10.24 7.96 -20.71
C THR A 97 -11.12 8.40 -19.55
N ALA A 98 -11.28 7.53 -18.55
CA ALA A 98 -12.00 7.86 -17.33
C ALA A 98 -11.44 9.17 -16.77
N THR A 99 -12.30 10.18 -16.65
CA THR A 99 -11.93 11.44 -16.01
C THR A 99 -11.43 11.12 -14.60
N PRO A 100 -10.23 11.57 -14.20
CA PRO A 100 -9.74 11.31 -12.85
C PRO A 100 -10.75 11.88 -11.86
N ILE A 101 -11.40 11.00 -11.11
CA ILE A 101 -12.24 11.40 -9.98
C ILE A 101 -11.27 12.08 -9.01
N PRO A 102 -11.50 13.35 -8.62
CA PRO A 102 -10.67 13.99 -7.61
C PRO A 102 -10.64 13.08 -6.39
N PRO A 103 -9.47 12.81 -5.78
CA PRO A 103 -9.41 11.96 -4.61
C PRO A 103 -10.34 12.56 -3.57
N THR A 104 -11.44 11.86 -3.27
CA THR A 104 -12.32 12.19 -2.16
C THR A 104 -11.39 12.30 -0.96
N SER A 105 -11.37 13.47 -0.30
CA SER A 105 -10.49 13.65 0.85
C SER A 105 -10.86 12.57 1.85
N ILE A 106 -9.91 11.66 2.09
CA ILE A 106 -10.10 10.60 3.07
C ILE A 106 -10.24 11.35 4.40
N PRO A 107 -11.36 11.20 5.12
CA PRO A 107 -11.48 11.81 6.44
C PRO A 107 -10.28 11.34 7.28
N PRO A 108 -9.66 12.21 8.08
CA PRO A 108 -8.55 11.80 8.92
C PRO A 108 -9.01 10.59 9.75
N THR A 109 -8.30 9.47 9.61
CA THR A 109 -8.53 8.28 10.43
C THR A 109 -8.54 8.75 11.88
N PRO A 110 -9.64 8.56 12.63
CA PRO A 110 -9.67 8.98 14.02
C PRO A 110 -8.45 8.37 14.71
N THR A 111 -7.66 9.20 15.38
CA THR A 111 -6.53 8.76 16.19
C THR A 111 -7.10 8.00 17.39
N LEU A 112 -7.43 6.73 17.18
CA LEU A 112 -7.88 5.83 18.23
C LEU A 112 -6.75 5.69 19.24
N GLY A 113 -7.04 6.03 20.49
CA GLY A 113 -6.09 5.85 21.58
C GLY A 113 -5.63 4.40 21.65
N THR A 114 -4.32 4.20 21.69
CA THR A 114 -3.75 2.88 21.93
C THR A 114 -3.96 2.52 23.39
N VAL A 115 -4.68 1.44 23.66
CA VAL A 115 -4.79 0.88 25.02
C VAL A 115 -3.64 -0.10 25.28
N ASN A 116 -3.37 -0.40 26.55
CA ASN A 116 -2.41 -1.44 26.91
C ASN A 116 -2.91 -2.80 26.37
N PRO A 117 -2.11 -3.55 25.58
CA PRO A 117 -2.51 -4.84 25.01
C PRO A 117 -2.50 -5.94 26.08
N SER A 118 -3.54 -5.92 26.93
CA SER A 118 -3.81 -6.95 27.94
C SER A 118 -4.68 -8.07 27.38
N CYS A 119 -4.50 -9.26 27.95
CA CYS A 119 -5.37 -10.42 27.74
C CYS A 119 -6.31 -10.67 28.93
N ASP A 120 -6.27 -9.78 29.93
CA ASP A 120 -7.10 -9.86 31.12
C ASP A 120 -8.57 -9.66 30.75
N GLY A 121 -9.42 -10.61 31.15
CA GLY A 121 -10.87 -10.57 30.94
C GLY A 121 -11.38 -11.71 30.08
N ALA A 122 -12.71 -11.87 30.05
CA ALA A 122 -13.33 -12.88 29.22
C ALA A 122 -13.40 -12.40 27.76
N ALA A 123 -12.91 -13.23 26.83
CA ALA A 123 -13.22 -13.05 25.43
C ALA A 123 -14.66 -13.49 25.16
N SER A 124 -15.37 -12.69 24.39
CA SER A 124 -16.70 -13.03 23.91
C SER A 124 -16.60 -13.99 22.72
N SER A 125 -17.31 -15.12 22.79
CA SER A 125 -17.50 -16.01 21.64
C SER A 125 -18.37 -15.38 20.55
N ALA A 126 -19.06 -14.28 20.85
CA ALA A 126 -19.87 -13.49 19.92
C ALA A 126 -19.06 -12.39 19.20
N ALA A 127 -17.73 -12.48 19.18
CA ALA A 127 -16.91 -11.55 18.41
C ALA A 127 -17.34 -11.54 16.93
N PRO A 128 -17.31 -10.37 16.26
CA PRO A 128 -17.88 -10.23 14.93
C PRO A 128 -17.11 -11.02 13.85
N ASN A 129 -15.85 -11.39 14.09
CA ASN A 129 -14.94 -11.96 13.10
C ASN A 129 -14.84 -11.10 11.82
N TYR A 130 -14.90 -9.78 12.04
CA TYR A 130 -14.86 -8.74 11.01
C TYR A 130 -14.21 -7.46 11.58
N PRO A 131 -13.37 -6.74 10.81
CA PRO A 131 -12.98 -7.01 9.42
C PRO A 131 -11.88 -8.08 9.29
N VAL A 132 -11.34 -8.58 10.39
CA VAL A 132 -10.32 -9.64 10.41
C VAL A 132 -10.80 -10.78 11.30
N ALA A 133 -10.68 -12.01 10.81
CA ALA A 133 -11.05 -13.22 11.53
C ALA A 133 -9.81 -14.07 11.83
N ILE A 134 -9.86 -14.81 12.94
CA ILE A 134 -8.89 -15.87 13.22
C ILE A 134 -9.35 -17.14 12.51
N THR A 135 -8.59 -17.59 11.52
CA THR A 135 -8.93 -18.76 10.68
C THR A 135 -8.22 -20.05 11.11
N ASN A 136 -7.16 -19.95 11.92
CA ASN A 136 -6.54 -21.12 12.54
C ASN A 136 -5.71 -20.73 13.78
N VAL A 137 -5.51 -21.69 14.68
CA VAL A 137 -4.51 -21.65 15.77
C VAL A 137 -3.83 -23.01 15.75
N ASN A 138 -2.53 -23.03 15.55
CA ASN A 138 -1.71 -24.23 15.63
C ASN A 138 -0.99 -24.26 16.99
N LYS A 139 -1.66 -24.83 17.99
CA LYS A 139 -1.13 -24.96 19.36
C LYS A 139 -0.05 -26.04 19.52
N ALA A 140 -0.02 -27.03 18.63
CA ALA A 140 1.02 -28.05 18.62
C ALA A 140 2.30 -27.61 17.87
N GLY A 141 2.30 -26.40 17.30
CA GLY A 141 3.44 -25.86 16.57
C GLY A 141 4.62 -25.52 17.49
N ASN A 142 5.84 -25.58 16.93
CA ASN A 142 7.04 -25.09 17.59
C ASN A 142 7.80 -24.16 16.62
N PRO A 143 7.51 -22.85 16.60
CA PRO A 143 6.63 -22.12 17.51
C PRO A 143 5.12 -22.26 17.19
N GLU A 144 4.27 -21.96 18.17
CA GLU A 144 2.81 -21.86 17.98
C GLU A 144 2.46 -20.72 17.03
N THR A 145 1.45 -20.94 16.17
CA THR A 145 1.04 -19.94 15.19
C THR A 145 -0.46 -19.68 15.21
N VAL A 146 -0.84 -18.46 14.83
CA VAL A 146 -2.23 -18.04 14.63
C VAL A 146 -2.36 -17.52 13.21
N THR A 147 -3.30 -18.09 12.45
CA THR A 147 -3.62 -17.61 11.11
C THR A 147 -4.79 -16.65 11.19
N ILE A 148 -4.59 -15.43 10.69
CA ILE A 148 -5.64 -14.41 10.57
C ILE A 148 -5.91 -14.10 9.10
N ARG A 149 -7.13 -13.68 8.78
CA ARG A 149 -7.53 -13.29 7.42
C ARG A 149 -8.37 -12.03 7.46
N ASN A 150 -8.07 -11.08 6.57
CA ASN A 150 -8.96 -9.97 6.28
C ASN A 150 -10.19 -10.48 5.52
N THR A 151 -11.35 -10.45 6.15
CA THR A 151 -12.65 -10.90 5.60
C THR A 151 -13.44 -9.75 4.97
N SER A 152 -12.95 -8.52 5.07
CA SER A 152 -13.54 -7.36 4.43
C SER A 152 -13.09 -7.17 2.97
N ASN A 153 -13.75 -6.25 2.28
CA ASN A 153 -13.38 -5.80 0.93
C ASN A 153 -12.47 -4.56 0.92
N GLN A 154 -11.98 -4.13 2.08
CA GLN A 154 -11.08 -2.99 2.23
C GLN A 154 -9.74 -3.42 2.82
N ALA A 155 -8.69 -2.66 2.57
CA ALA A 155 -7.43 -2.85 3.27
C ALA A 155 -7.60 -2.46 4.75
N VAL A 156 -7.03 -3.26 5.67
CA VAL A 156 -7.15 -3.06 7.11
C VAL A 156 -5.77 -2.82 7.71
N ASP A 157 -5.58 -1.67 8.34
CA ASP A 157 -4.42 -1.38 9.18
C ASP A 157 -4.54 -2.12 10.52
N ILE A 158 -3.62 -3.06 10.74
CA ILE A 158 -3.56 -3.90 11.94
C ILE A 158 -2.46 -3.47 12.91
N ASN A 159 -1.88 -2.28 12.72
CA ASN A 159 -0.90 -1.73 13.66
C ASN A 159 -1.48 -1.66 15.07
N ASN A 160 -0.72 -2.21 16.02
CA ASN A 160 -1.04 -2.26 17.44
C ASN A 160 -2.28 -3.08 17.79
N TRP A 161 -2.73 -3.96 16.89
CA TRP A 161 -3.67 -5.03 17.26
C TRP A 161 -2.91 -6.13 18.01
N TRP A 162 -3.60 -6.98 18.76
CA TRP A 162 -2.94 -8.08 19.46
C TRP A 162 -3.80 -9.33 19.54
N ILE A 163 -3.11 -10.46 19.71
CA ILE A 163 -3.71 -11.79 19.83
C ILE A 163 -3.46 -12.31 21.25
N CYS A 164 -4.47 -12.94 21.84
CA CYS A 164 -4.42 -13.54 23.18
C CYS A 164 -4.78 -15.02 23.14
N SER A 165 -4.08 -15.82 23.95
CA SER A 165 -4.60 -17.07 24.53
C SER A 165 -5.43 -16.69 25.76
N MET A 166 -6.68 -17.13 25.80
CA MET A 166 -7.65 -16.68 26.80
C MET A 166 -7.62 -17.51 28.07
N THR A 167 -7.37 -18.81 27.98
CA THR A 167 -7.20 -19.67 29.15
C THR A 167 -5.82 -19.47 29.77
N GLY A 168 -4.79 -19.27 28.94
CA GLY A 168 -3.44 -18.94 29.42
C GLY A 168 -3.31 -17.51 29.96
N ASN A 169 -4.26 -16.62 29.62
CA ASN A 169 -4.17 -15.18 29.86
C ASN A 169 -2.82 -14.59 29.40
N GLN A 170 -2.41 -14.99 28.20
CA GLN A 170 -1.09 -14.70 27.66
C GLN A 170 -1.20 -14.08 26.28
N ARG A 171 -0.39 -13.04 26.05
CA ARG A 171 -0.30 -12.39 24.76
C ARG A 171 0.56 -13.22 23.82
N HIS A 172 -0.01 -13.53 22.66
CA HIS A 172 0.68 -14.21 21.57
C HIS A 172 1.56 -13.27 20.76
N ALA A 173 1.00 -12.16 20.30
CA ALA A 173 1.69 -11.21 19.45
C ALA A 173 1.05 -9.82 19.49
N ILE A 174 1.86 -8.79 19.27
CA ILE A 174 1.43 -7.47 18.81
C ILE A 174 1.67 -7.41 17.30
N LEU A 175 0.66 -6.97 16.57
CA LEU A 175 0.63 -6.96 15.12
C LEU A 175 1.04 -5.59 14.56
N SER A 176 1.53 -5.62 13.32
CA SER A 176 1.87 -4.43 12.55
C SER A 176 1.62 -4.64 11.05
N GLY A 177 1.52 -3.53 10.33
CA GLY A 177 1.29 -3.48 8.89
C GLY A 177 -0.18 -3.42 8.48
N THR A 178 -0.44 -3.78 7.23
CA THR A 178 -1.75 -3.69 6.58
C THR A 178 -2.08 -5.02 5.92
N LEU A 179 -3.32 -5.49 6.06
CA LEU A 179 -3.85 -6.64 5.32
C LEU A 179 -4.74 -6.16 4.17
N ALA A 180 -4.40 -6.54 2.94
CA ALA A 180 -5.25 -6.37 1.77
C ALA A 180 -6.54 -7.22 1.89
N PRO A 181 -7.60 -6.90 1.12
CA PRO A 181 -8.83 -7.71 1.09
C PRO A 181 -8.53 -9.19 0.82
N GLY A 182 -9.10 -10.07 1.65
CA GLY A 182 -8.90 -11.52 1.52
C GLY A 182 -7.52 -12.05 1.94
N GLN A 183 -6.54 -11.18 2.19
CA GLN A 183 -5.18 -11.56 2.56
C GLN A 183 -5.17 -12.33 3.88
N THR A 184 -4.33 -13.36 3.92
CA THR A 184 -4.08 -14.17 5.12
C THR A 184 -2.68 -13.88 5.63
N LEU A 185 -2.52 -13.84 6.95
CA LEU A 185 -1.25 -13.70 7.64
C LEU A 185 -1.12 -14.82 8.67
N VAL A 186 -0.02 -15.55 8.61
CA VAL A 186 0.37 -16.51 9.66
C VAL A 186 1.25 -15.76 10.65
N VAL A 187 0.77 -15.62 11.88
CA VAL A 187 1.45 -14.93 12.96
C VAL A 187 2.16 -15.98 13.81
N VAL A 188 3.48 -15.85 13.91
CA VAL A 188 4.31 -16.66 14.80
C VAL A 188 4.27 -16.07 16.21
N SER A 189 4.21 -16.93 17.23
CA SER A 189 4.23 -16.48 18.63
C SER A 189 5.45 -15.64 18.95
N GLN A 190 5.22 -14.53 19.63
CA GLN A 190 6.23 -13.65 20.21
C GLN A 190 6.43 -13.93 21.72
N ALA A 191 5.69 -14.90 22.27
CA ALA A 191 5.85 -15.34 23.65
C ALA A 191 7.07 -16.25 23.82
N ASN A 192 7.61 -16.30 25.05
CA ASN A 192 8.74 -17.16 25.40
C ASN A 192 8.25 -18.59 25.71
N GLY A 193 7.84 -19.31 24.67
CA GLY A 193 7.40 -20.71 24.76
C GLY A 193 5.91 -20.93 24.41
N PRO A 194 5.43 -22.17 24.56
CA PRO A 194 4.02 -22.50 24.33
C PRO A 194 3.12 -21.78 25.33
N ILE A 195 2.06 -21.14 24.84
CA ILE A 195 1.07 -20.42 25.65
C ILE A 195 -0.33 -21.00 25.50
N TRP A 196 -0.60 -21.83 24.49
CA TRP A 196 -1.90 -22.48 24.37
C TRP A 196 -1.96 -23.79 25.14
N ASN A 197 -3.12 -24.01 25.77
CA ASN A 197 -3.41 -25.30 26.37
C ASN A 197 -3.58 -26.39 25.30
N ASN A 198 -2.66 -27.35 25.27
CA ASN A 198 -2.69 -28.46 24.31
C ASN A 198 -3.76 -29.51 24.62
N THR A 199 -4.20 -29.65 25.87
CA THR A 199 -5.09 -30.73 26.32
C THR A 199 -6.52 -30.28 26.61
N ALA A 200 -6.75 -28.98 26.77
CA ALA A 200 -8.08 -28.39 26.94
C ALA A 200 -8.37 -27.32 25.88
N THR A 201 -9.62 -26.85 25.84
CA THR A 201 -10.00 -25.70 25.02
C THR A 201 -9.35 -24.44 25.58
N ASP A 202 -8.65 -23.73 24.72
CA ASP A 202 -8.07 -22.42 25.00
C ASP A 202 -8.32 -21.52 23.79
N PRO A 203 -9.37 -20.68 23.84
CA PRO A 203 -9.74 -19.84 22.72
C PRO A 203 -8.67 -18.80 22.41
N ALA A 204 -8.51 -18.48 21.13
CA ALA A 204 -7.79 -17.30 20.71
C ALA A 204 -8.74 -16.12 20.53
N ALA A 205 -8.32 -14.94 20.98
CA ALA A 205 -9.02 -13.69 20.74
C ALA A 205 -8.11 -12.69 20.01
N LEU A 206 -8.71 -11.91 19.10
CA LEU A 206 -8.04 -10.84 18.36
C LEU A 206 -8.67 -9.51 18.75
N TYR A 207 -7.83 -8.59 19.19
CA TYR A 207 -8.23 -7.26 19.63
C TYR A 207 -7.63 -6.19 18.72
N ARG A 208 -8.44 -5.18 18.44
CA ARG A 208 -8.02 -3.94 17.78
C ARG A 208 -7.18 -3.08 18.73
N ARG A 209 -6.47 -2.10 18.17
CA ARG A 209 -5.65 -1.12 18.93
C ARG A 209 -6.38 -0.38 20.06
N ASP A 210 -7.71 -0.31 19.98
CA ASP A 210 -8.61 0.35 20.93
C ASP A 210 -9.15 -0.59 22.02
N GLY A 211 -8.77 -1.88 22.01
CA GLY A 211 -9.28 -2.89 22.94
C GLY A 211 -10.57 -3.56 22.50
N PHE A 212 -11.14 -3.20 21.35
CA PHE A 212 -12.34 -3.87 20.87
C PHE A 212 -11.99 -5.26 20.32
N GLN A 213 -12.63 -6.30 20.85
CA GLN A 213 -12.48 -7.66 20.35
C GLN A 213 -13.16 -7.81 18.99
N VAL A 214 -12.39 -8.14 17.96
CA VAL A 214 -12.89 -8.34 16.59
C VAL A 214 -12.91 -9.79 16.17
N GLY A 215 -12.07 -10.65 16.76
CA GLY A 215 -11.99 -12.06 16.42
C GLY A 215 -12.07 -12.97 17.64
N TYR A 216 -12.63 -14.15 17.43
CA TYR A 216 -12.67 -15.23 18.40
C TYR A 216 -12.57 -16.56 17.69
N ARG A 217 -11.79 -17.49 18.24
CA ARG A 217 -11.76 -18.87 17.77
C ARG A 217 -11.57 -19.84 18.92
N SER A 218 -12.55 -20.72 19.09
CA SER A 218 -12.41 -21.91 19.92
C SER A 218 -11.71 -23.01 19.14
N GLN A 219 -10.87 -23.79 19.83
CA GLN A 219 -10.12 -24.94 19.31
C GLN A 219 -10.49 -26.20 20.10
#